data_AF-A0A854NJC5-F1
#
_entry.id   AF-A0A854NJC5-F1
#
_cell.length_a   1.000
_cell.length_b   1.000
_cell.length_c   1.000
_cell.angle_alpha   90.00
_cell.angle_beta   90.00
_cell.angle_gamma   90.00
#
_symmetry.space_group_name_H-M   'P 1'
#
loop_
_entity.id
_entity.type
_entity.pdbx_description
1 polymer ?
#
loop_
_entity_poly.entity_id
_entity_poly.type
_entity_poly.pdbx_seq_one_letter_code
_entity_poly.pdbx_strand_id
1 'polypeptide(L)'
;MLKKCIVSMVAVVGAAGVYVPQAVAENVAATGKECAITVESGTVKWGIKQSWRSYILGNIAHGTWKTSGHVKDNNREKSGNDFQFSFDVDPAKTKITVKDGKVISSEIRTQDSSIVFTGHNDALHSEFKSPIISTSGSTLNAGSGYAVYYIPGKAMGQYTKDDHTEKNKKTGEGYFAQGQVSEWKTSGEDGAKLTLKGSNLQYTPQRGTDGHRGTIEGVDLLFMGQYDANYKPSVDDVEVELQVKNTCGAIDGTADPDTSPFGGLPKIWGIILSVLGGLAALGGIFHLIMNSGLL
;
A
#
# COMPACT_ATOMS: atom_id res chain seq x y z
N MET A 1 -66.21 16.07 -82.83
CA MET A 1 -65.59 14.78 -82.46
C MET A 1 -65.64 14.65 -80.94
N LEU A 2 -66.39 13.66 -80.44
CA LEU A 2 -66.70 13.42 -79.03
C LEU A 2 -65.99 12.12 -78.61
N LYS A 3 -65.19 12.10 -77.55
CA LYS A 3 -64.71 10.89 -76.81
C LYS A 3 -64.27 11.36 -75.42
N LYS A 4 -65.15 11.40 -74.41
CA LYS A 4 -65.59 10.34 -73.46
C LYS A 4 -64.48 9.71 -72.63
N CYS A 5 -64.64 9.90 -71.33
CA CYS A 5 -63.84 9.49 -70.18
C CYS A 5 -63.76 7.97 -69.98
N ILE A 6 -62.66 7.51 -69.36
CA ILE A 6 -62.64 6.32 -68.50
C ILE A 6 -61.90 6.69 -67.22
N VAL A 7 -62.59 6.49 -66.10
CA VAL A 7 -62.06 6.56 -64.73
C VAL A 7 -61.52 5.17 -64.39
N SER A 8 -60.30 5.10 -63.87
CA SER A 8 -59.84 3.93 -63.10
C SER A 8 -59.38 4.37 -61.72
N MET A 9 -60.09 3.83 -60.75
CA MET A 9 -59.92 3.91 -59.31
C MET A 9 -58.78 2.97 -58.91
N VAL A 10 -57.75 3.44 -58.20
CA VAL A 10 -56.81 2.57 -57.46
C VAL A 10 -56.48 3.22 -56.11
N ALA A 11 -56.52 2.37 -55.09
CA ALA A 11 -56.61 2.64 -53.67
C ALA A 11 -55.35 3.25 -53.03
N VAL A 12 -55.58 4.11 -52.04
CA VAL A 12 -54.59 4.63 -51.09
C VAL A 12 -54.36 3.58 -50.00
N VAL A 13 -53.12 3.12 -49.83
CA VAL A 13 -52.66 2.44 -48.61
C VAL A 13 -51.78 3.43 -47.85
N GLY A 14 -52.28 3.91 -46.71
CA GLY A 14 -51.55 4.78 -45.80
C GLY A 14 -50.56 3.98 -44.96
N ALA A 15 -49.27 4.32 -45.06
CA ALA A 15 -48.27 3.91 -44.09
C ALA A 15 -48.10 5.05 -43.08
N ALA A 16 -48.65 4.88 -41.88
CA ALA A 16 -48.39 5.77 -40.75
C ALA A 16 -46.95 5.54 -40.26
N GLY A 17 -46.03 6.41 -40.67
CA GLY A 17 -44.68 6.46 -40.12
C GLY A 17 -44.72 7.05 -38.71
N VAL A 18 -44.52 6.21 -37.70
CA VAL A 18 -44.28 6.66 -36.32
C VAL A 18 -42.91 7.34 -36.29
N TYR A 19 -42.89 8.67 -36.17
CA TYR A 19 -41.67 9.42 -35.92
C TYR A 19 -41.31 9.25 -34.44
N VAL A 20 -40.33 8.41 -34.14
CA VAL A 20 -39.75 8.34 -32.79
C VAL A 20 -38.75 9.48 -32.67
N PRO A 21 -38.94 10.46 -31.77
CA PRO A 21 -37.91 11.46 -31.52
C PRO A 21 -36.71 10.75 -30.88
N GLN A 22 -35.63 10.66 -31.64
CA GLN A 22 -34.34 10.20 -31.14
C GLN A 22 -33.80 11.29 -30.20
N ALA A 23 -34.02 11.10 -28.90
CA ALA A 23 -33.37 11.92 -27.88
C ALA A 23 -31.86 11.75 -28.05
N VAL A 24 -31.21 12.81 -28.51
CA VAL A 24 -29.75 12.89 -28.53
C VAL A 24 -29.33 13.00 -27.07
N ALA A 25 -28.95 11.88 -26.47
CA ALA A 25 -28.25 11.90 -25.20
C ALA A 25 -26.89 12.55 -25.48
N GLU A 26 -26.78 13.85 -25.20
CA GLU A 26 -25.49 14.50 -25.07
C GLU A 26 -24.74 13.80 -23.95
N ASN A 27 -23.84 12.89 -24.36
CA ASN A 27 -22.83 12.34 -23.50
C ASN A 27 -21.86 13.51 -23.23
N VAL A 28 -22.23 14.36 -22.26
CA VAL A 28 -21.29 15.29 -21.64
C VAL A 28 -20.30 14.40 -20.92
N ALA A 29 -19.27 13.96 -21.64
CA ALA A 29 -18.04 13.51 -21.05
C ALA A 29 -17.57 14.69 -20.20
N ALA A 30 -17.89 14.65 -18.92
CA ALA A 30 -17.29 15.50 -17.93
C ALA A 30 -15.79 15.22 -18.02
N THR A 31 -15.07 16.03 -18.78
CA THR A 31 -13.64 16.23 -18.62
C THR A 31 -13.47 16.98 -17.30
N GLY A 32 -13.87 16.34 -16.21
CA GLY A 32 -13.52 16.76 -14.86
C GLY A 32 -12.00 16.76 -14.83
N LYS A 33 -11.43 17.93 -14.58
CA LYS A 33 -9.99 18.08 -14.41
C LYS A 33 -9.58 17.09 -13.32
N GLU A 34 -8.87 16.04 -13.71
CA GLU A 34 -8.39 15.04 -12.77
C GLU A 34 -7.51 15.78 -11.76
N CYS A 35 -7.88 15.67 -10.49
CA CYS A 35 -7.15 16.33 -9.44
C CYS A 35 -5.91 15.52 -9.10
N ALA A 36 -4.89 16.16 -8.55
CA ALA A 36 -3.61 15.53 -8.24
C ALA A 36 -3.06 16.01 -6.90
N ILE A 37 -2.38 15.09 -6.21
CA ILE A 37 -1.48 15.40 -5.10
C ILE A 37 -0.05 15.17 -5.58
N THR A 38 0.79 16.19 -5.48
CA THR A 38 2.23 16.05 -5.65
C THR A 38 2.90 16.19 -4.31
N VAL A 39 3.62 15.16 -3.85
CA VAL A 39 4.39 15.21 -2.60
C VAL A 39 5.66 16.03 -2.83
N GLU A 40 5.97 16.94 -1.92
CA GLU A 40 7.17 17.78 -1.96
C GLU A 40 8.19 17.39 -0.90
N SER A 41 7.71 17.02 0.29
CA SER A 41 8.51 16.50 1.40
C SER A 41 7.59 15.84 2.42
N GLY A 42 8.16 15.23 3.46
CA GLY A 42 7.37 14.70 4.55
C GLY A 42 8.18 13.84 5.49
N THR A 43 7.49 13.28 6.47
CA THR A 43 8.06 12.47 7.52
C THR A 43 7.16 11.27 7.79
N VAL A 44 7.76 10.08 7.88
CA VAL A 44 7.14 8.91 8.52
C VAL A 44 7.66 8.83 9.95
N LYS A 45 6.76 8.77 10.93
CA LYS A 45 7.08 8.53 12.34
C LYS A 45 6.61 7.15 12.75
N TRP A 46 7.54 6.35 13.27
CA TRP A 46 7.24 4.97 13.66
C TRP A 46 8.22 4.45 14.72
N GLY A 47 7.70 3.79 15.75
CA GLY A 47 8.52 3.13 16.76
C GLY A 47 9.05 1.75 16.32
N ILE A 48 8.56 1.19 15.21
CA ILE A 48 8.69 -0.23 14.85
C ILE A 48 7.89 -1.09 15.81
N LYS A 49 8.41 -1.37 17.01
CA LYS A 49 7.72 -2.17 18.04
C LYS A 49 8.33 -1.94 19.42
N GLN A 50 7.52 -1.48 20.37
CA GLN A 50 8.01 -1.14 21.72
C GLN A 50 8.64 -2.33 22.44
N SER A 51 8.03 -3.52 22.36
CA SER A 51 8.57 -4.71 23.02
C SER A 51 9.86 -5.21 22.36
N TRP A 52 10.07 -4.94 21.06
CA TRP A 52 11.33 -5.25 20.37
C TRP A 52 12.44 -4.32 20.87
N ARG A 53 12.20 -3.00 20.90
CA ARG A 53 13.16 -2.03 21.46
C ARG A 53 13.53 -2.37 22.91
N SER A 54 12.53 -2.71 23.71
CA SER A 54 12.71 -3.11 25.12
C SER A 54 13.52 -4.40 25.25
N TYR A 55 13.26 -5.39 24.37
CA TYR A 55 14.06 -6.60 24.32
C TYR A 55 15.53 -6.31 24.00
N ILE A 56 15.78 -5.49 22.97
CA ILE A 56 17.15 -5.11 22.57
C ILE A 56 17.89 -4.46 23.73
N LEU A 57 17.28 -3.51 24.45
CA LEU A 57 17.94 -2.81 25.56
C LEU A 57 17.94 -3.59 26.88
N GLY A 58 17.13 -4.63 26.98
CA GLY A 58 16.91 -5.37 28.22
C GLY A 58 18.03 -6.35 28.56
N ASN A 59 17.85 -7.03 29.69
CA ASN A 59 18.82 -7.99 30.26
C ASN A 59 18.90 -9.34 29.52
N ILE A 60 18.25 -9.47 28.36
CA ILE A 60 18.32 -10.68 27.55
C ILE A 60 19.24 -10.42 26.37
N ALA A 61 18.96 -9.41 25.55
CA ALA A 61 19.77 -9.09 24.40
C ALA A 61 21.02 -8.26 24.76
N HIS A 62 21.00 -7.47 25.84
CA HIS A 62 22.10 -6.58 26.23
C HIS A 62 22.65 -5.75 25.05
N GLY A 63 21.72 -5.25 24.25
CA GLY A 63 21.96 -4.68 22.95
C GLY A 63 21.85 -3.16 22.89
N THR A 64 21.88 -2.66 21.67
CA THR A 64 21.72 -1.24 21.35
C THR A 64 21.28 -1.08 19.89
N TRP A 65 21.14 0.16 19.43
CA TRP A 65 21.02 0.45 18.01
C TRP A 65 21.77 1.70 17.61
N LYS A 66 22.09 1.76 16.32
CA LYS A 66 22.65 2.95 15.66
C LYS A 66 21.80 3.32 14.46
N THR A 67 21.60 4.60 14.27
CA THR A 67 20.90 5.18 13.12
C THR A 67 21.90 5.77 12.13
N SER A 68 21.59 5.73 10.84
CA SER A 68 22.36 6.42 9.79
C SER A 68 21.47 6.77 8.60
N GLY A 69 21.88 7.77 7.81
CA GLY A 69 21.08 8.31 6.71
C GLY A 69 19.94 9.21 7.19
N HIS A 70 18.82 9.19 6.48
CA HIS A 70 17.68 10.09 6.68
C HIS A 70 16.72 9.63 7.78
N VAL A 71 17.26 9.39 8.98
CA VAL A 71 16.50 8.98 10.16
C VAL A 71 17.08 9.58 11.43
N LYS A 72 16.18 10.01 12.31
CA LYS A 72 16.48 10.46 13.68
C LYS A 72 15.45 9.92 14.66
N ASP A 73 15.79 9.83 15.94
CA ASP A 73 14.78 9.58 16.97
C ASP A 73 14.24 10.90 17.55
N ASN A 74 13.14 10.79 18.30
CA ASN A 74 12.48 11.92 18.94
C ASN A 74 13.04 12.26 20.34
N ASN A 75 14.20 11.72 20.73
CA ASN A 75 14.86 11.89 22.02
C ASN A 75 13.99 11.51 23.25
N ARG A 76 13.01 10.62 23.06
CA ARG A 76 12.21 10.07 24.17
C ARG A 76 12.89 8.87 24.81
N GLU A 77 12.30 8.36 25.90
CA GLU A 77 12.75 7.13 26.52
C GLU A 77 12.69 5.99 25.50
N LYS A 78 13.83 5.38 25.20
CA LYS A 78 13.99 4.41 24.11
C LYS A 78 13.06 3.18 24.20
N SER A 79 12.74 2.75 25.42
CA SER A 79 11.77 1.68 25.74
C SER A 79 10.33 2.17 25.90
N GLY A 80 10.09 3.48 25.89
CA GLY A 80 8.79 4.09 26.08
C GLY A 80 7.85 3.89 24.89
N ASN A 81 6.55 3.97 25.16
CA ASN A 81 5.50 3.86 24.14
C ASN A 81 5.45 5.08 23.20
N ASP A 82 5.96 6.23 23.64
CA ASP A 82 6.00 7.48 22.86
C ASP A 82 7.29 7.65 22.06
N PHE A 83 8.21 6.69 22.12
CA PHE A 83 9.42 6.70 21.31
C PHE A 83 9.11 6.41 19.85
N GLN A 84 9.66 7.24 18.96
CA GLN A 84 9.51 7.09 17.52
C GLN A 84 10.82 7.44 16.81
N PHE A 85 11.10 6.68 15.75
CA PHE A 85 11.99 7.12 14.68
C PHE A 85 11.22 8.02 13.72
N SER A 86 11.90 9.00 13.16
CA SER A 86 11.42 9.97 12.19
C SER A 86 12.25 9.80 10.92
N PHE A 87 11.62 9.35 9.84
CA PHE A 87 12.24 9.08 8.54
C PHE A 87 11.79 10.12 7.53
N ASP A 88 12.72 10.71 6.79
CA ASP A 88 12.37 11.66 5.73
C ASP A 88 11.74 10.90 4.55
N VAL A 89 10.62 11.39 4.03
CA VAL A 89 9.93 10.82 2.86
C VAL A 89 10.75 11.08 1.60
N ASP A 90 10.79 10.10 0.69
CA ASP A 90 11.29 10.25 -0.67
C ASP A 90 10.11 10.64 -1.59
N PRO A 91 9.98 11.92 -1.99
CA PRO A 91 8.84 12.36 -2.77
C PRO A 91 8.82 11.74 -4.17
N ALA A 92 9.99 11.43 -4.73
CA ALA A 92 10.10 10.86 -6.09
C ALA A 92 9.61 9.41 -6.17
N LYS A 93 9.65 8.68 -5.04
CA LYS A 93 9.17 7.30 -4.94
C LYS A 93 7.80 7.18 -4.27
N THR A 94 7.24 8.28 -3.77
CA THR A 94 5.94 8.28 -3.09
C THR A 94 4.81 8.49 -4.08
N LYS A 95 3.76 7.69 -3.97
CA LYS A 95 2.56 7.75 -4.83
C LYS A 95 1.31 7.82 -3.97
N ILE A 96 0.38 8.69 -4.35
CA ILE A 96 -0.93 8.79 -3.71
C ILE A 96 -1.98 8.89 -4.81
N THR A 97 -2.98 8.02 -4.73
CA THR A 97 -4.10 8.01 -5.67
C THR A 97 -5.35 8.51 -4.95
N VAL A 98 -5.97 9.55 -5.51
CA VAL A 98 -7.17 10.18 -4.98
C VAL A 98 -8.31 10.00 -5.97
N LYS A 99 -9.50 9.74 -5.45
CA LYS A 99 -10.74 9.74 -6.21
C LYS A 99 -11.84 10.37 -5.36
N ASP A 100 -12.61 11.29 -5.94
CA ASP A 100 -13.76 11.93 -5.28
C ASP A 100 -13.43 12.52 -3.88
N GLY A 101 -12.27 13.19 -3.76
CA GLY A 101 -11.82 13.80 -2.50
C GLY A 101 -11.36 12.81 -1.42
N LYS A 102 -11.15 11.53 -1.78
CA LYS A 102 -10.72 10.46 -0.87
C LYS A 102 -9.47 9.77 -1.38
N VAL A 103 -8.58 9.37 -0.47
CA VAL A 103 -7.43 8.53 -0.83
C VAL A 103 -7.92 7.10 -1.06
N ILE A 104 -7.66 6.55 -2.25
CA ILE A 104 -7.99 5.14 -2.56
C ILE A 104 -6.79 4.23 -2.35
N SER A 105 -5.58 4.71 -2.62
CA SER A 105 -4.35 3.99 -2.35
C SER A 105 -3.16 4.94 -2.15
N SER A 106 -2.16 4.48 -1.43
CA SER A 106 -0.87 5.17 -1.34
C SER A 106 0.27 4.18 -1.19
N GLU A 107 1.45 4.60 -1.63
CA GLU A 107 2.73 3.96 -1.38
C GLU A 107 3.71 5.05 -0.98
N ILE A 108 3.99 5.14 0.31
CA ILE A 108 4.86 6.14 0.93
C ILE A 108 6.22 5.49 1.13
N ARG A 109 7.21 6.04 0.43
CA ARG A 109 8.59 5.57 0.43
C ARG A 109 9.45 6.60 1.16
N THR A 110 10.45 6.13 1.90
CA THR A 110 11.39 6.99 2.64
C THR A 110 12.73 7.09 1.90
N GLN A 111 13.49 8.14 2.22
CA GLN A 111 14.87 8.27 1.79
C GLN A 111 15.75 7.20 2.46
N ASP A 112 16.94 7.00 1.88
CA ASP A 112 17.89 6.02 2.39
C ASP A 112 18.22 6.28 3.87
N SER A 113 17.80 5.32 4.69
CA SER A 113 17.90 5.35 6.13
C SER A 113 18.15 3.95 6.66
N SER A 114 18.83 3.86 7.79
CA SER A 114 19.20 2.58 8.39
C SER A 114 19.14 2.65 9.91
N ILE A 115 18.57 1.61 10.52
CA ILE A 115 18.60 1.36 11.95
C ILE A 115 19.16 -0.04 12.16
N VAL A 116 20.39 -0.11 12.69
CA VAL A 116 21.06 -1.38 12.99
C VAL A 116 20.85 -1.68 14.46
N PHE A 117 20.02 -2.68 14.77
CA PHE A 117 19.90 -3.25 16.11
C PHE A 117 20.95 -4.34 16.30
N THR A 118 21.68 -4.30 17.41
CA THR A 118 22.61 -5.36 17.81
C THR A 118 22.29 -5.87 19.21
N GLY A 119 22.64 -7.12 19.48
CA GLY A 119 22.46 -7.76 20.78
C GLY A 119 23.15 -9.13 20.83
N HIS A 120 23.07 -9.82 21.96
CA HIS A 120 23.65 -11.15 22.18
C HIS A 120 25.15 -11.21 21.83
N ASN A 121 25.93 -10.24 22.32
CA ASN A 121 27.37 -10.12 22.01
C ASN A 121 27.64 -10.08 20.48
N ASP A 122 26.90 -9.24 19.77
CA ASP A 122 26.90 -9.12 18.30
C ASP A 122 26.43 -10.39 17.56
N ALA A 123 25.83 -11.39 18.21
CA ALA A 123 25.19 -12.50 17.47
C ALA A 123 23.87 -12.07 16.80
N LEU A 124 23.14 -11.15 17.42
CA LEU A 124 21.97 -10.52 16.83
C LEU A 124 22.42 -9.28 16.05
N HIS A 125 22.06 -9.23 14.77
CA HIS A 125 22.21 -8.07 13.91
C HIS A 125 21.00 -7.96 12.98
N SER A 126 20.15 -6.95 13.23
CA SER A 126 18.97 -6.66 12.42
C SER A 126 19.03 -5.24 11.91
N GLU A 127 19.28 -5.06 10.61
CA GLU A 127 19.25 -3.75 9.96
C GLU A 127 17.88 -3.52 9.32
N PHE A 128 17.14 -2.54 9.82
CA PHE A 128 15.95 -2.00 9.18
C PHE A 128 16.39 -0.87 8.24
N LYS A 129 15.93 -0.91 7.00
CA LYS A 129 16.28 0.06 5.96
C LYS A 129 15.03 0.69 5.38
N SER A 130 15.03 2.01 5.22
CA SER A 130 14.04 2.79 4.46
C SER A 130 12.60 2.23 4.54
N PRO A 131 11.87 2.49 5.65
CA PRO A 131 10.51 2.00 5.84
C PRO A 131 9.57 2.32 4.67
N ILE A 132 8.58 1.45 4.49
CA ILE A 132 7.58 1.52 3.42
C ILE A 132 6.20 1.43 4.06
N ILE A 133 5.34 2.39 3.77
CA ILE A 133 3.94 2.39 4.23
C ILE A 133 3.04 2.36 2.99
N SER A 134 2.15 1.38 2.89
CA SER A 134 1.15 1.33 1.83
C SER A 134 -0.26 1.36 2.37
N THR A 135 -1.18 1.96 1.63
CA THR A 135 -2.61 1.92 1.94
C THR A 135 -3.43 1.48 0.74
N SER A 136 -4.50 0.75 0.99
CA SER A 136 -5.53 0.40 0.02
C SER A 136 -6.89 0.43 0.71
N GLY A 137 -7.72 1.41 0.35
CA GLY A 137 -8.89 1.78 1.14
C GLY A 137 -8.49 2.06 2.60
N SER A 138 -9.19 1.43 3.54
CA SER A 138 -8.90 1.56 4.98
C SER A 138 -7.79 0.65 5.48
N THR A 139 -7.21 -0.21 4.64
CA THR A 139 -6.13 -1.12 5.05
C THR A 139 -4.78 -0.40 4.94
N LEU A 140 -3.94 -0.55 5.97
CA LEU A 140 -2.56 -0.06 5.97
C LEU A 140 -1.59 -1.24 6.16
N ASN A 141 -0.53 -1.29 5.35
CA ASN A 141 0.60 -2.19 5.57
C ASN A 141 1.86 -1.37 5.85
N ALA A 142 2.61 -1.76 6.87
CA ALA A 142 3.89 -1.16 7.22
C ALA A 142 5.01 -2.22 7.11
N GLY A 143 6.13 -1.79 6.56
CA GLY A 143 7.23 -2.65 6.17
C GLY A 143 8.56 -1.93 6.18
N SER A 144 9.59 -2.67 5.81
CA SER A 144 10.97 -2.19 5.78
C SER A 144 11.77 -2.94 4.74
N GLY A 145 12.73 -2.26 4.13
CA GLY A 145 13.93 -2.92 3.63
C GLY A 145 14.69 -3.56 4.79
N TYR A 146 15.47 -4.60 4.53
CA TYR A 146 16.23 -5.27 5.56
C TYR A 146 17.61 -5.71 5.08
N ALA A 147 18.54 -5.80 6.03
CA ALA A 147 19.75 -6.59 5.91
C ALA A 147 20.01 -7.35 7.22
N VAL A 148 20.25 -8.66 7.10
CA VAL A 148 20.47 -9.57 8.23
C VAL A 148 21.49 -10.64 7.84
N TYR A 149 21.95 -11.42 8.81
CA TYR A 149 22.75 -12.62 8.56
C TYR A 149 21.96 -13.85 8.97
N TYR A 150 21.80 -14.79 8.04
CA TYR A 150 20.97 -15.97 8.25
C TYR A 150 21.60 -17.20 7.61
N ILE A 151 21.67 -18.27 8.41
CA ILE A 151 22.13 -19.59 8.03
C ILE A 151 20.94 -20.55 8.21
N PRO A 152 20.37 -21.10 7.12
CA PRO A 152 19.27 -22.04 7.21
C PRO A 152 19.60 -23.23 8.13
N GLY A 153 18.67 -23.55 9.04
CA GLY A 153 18.79 -24.66 9.99
C GLY A 153 19.72 -24.42 11.19
N LYS A 154 20.43 -23.29 11.27
CA LYS A 154 21.21 -22.94 12.45
C LYS A 154 20.29 -22.44 13.56
N ALA A 155 20.43 -22.99 14.77
CA ALA A 155 19.60 -22.59 15.91
C ALA A 155 19.97 -21.19 16.39
N MET A 156 18.98 -20.40 16.83
CA MET A 156 19.16 -19.00 17.26
C MET A 156 20.28 -18.83 18.30
N GLY A 157 20.34 -19.70 19.32
CA GLY A 157 21.38 -19.64 20.36
C GLY A 157 22.79 -20.03 19.91
N GLN A 158 22.98 -20.45 18.65
CA GLN A 158 24.28 -20.83 18.08
C GLN A 158 24.89 -19.72 17.21
N TYR A 159 24.15 -18.64 16.95
CA TYR A 159 24.67 -17.52 16.18
C TYR A 159 25.79 -16.83 16.97
N THR A 160 26.81 -16.39 16.23
CA THR A 160 27.90 -15.56 16.75
C THR A 160 28.20 -14.46 15.75
N LYS A 161 28.99 -13.47 16.19
CA LYS A 161 29.50 -12.41 15.32
C LYS A 161 30.24 -12.93 14.09
N ASP A 162 30.88 -14.09 14.17
CA ASP A 162 31.64 -14.67 13.06
C ASP A 162 30.74 -15.14 11.91
N ASP A 163 29.44 -15.30 12.16
CA ASP A 163 28.46 -15.60 11.12
C ASP A 163 28.14 -14.38 10.23
N HIS A 164 28.61 -13.17 10.60
CA HIS A 164 28.40 -11.94 9.84
C HIS A 164 29.29 -11.87 8.59
N THR A 165 29.02 -12.77 7.64
CA THR A 165 29.73 -12.89 6.37
C THR A 165 28.82 -12.51 5.22
N GLU A 166 29.39 -12.03 4.11
CA GLU A 166 28.62 -11.74 2.89
C GLU A 166 27.88 -12.98 2.35
N LYS A 167 28.38 -14.20 2.60
CA LYS A 167 27.69 -15.46 2.25
C LYS A 167 26.37 -15.62 3.01
N ASN A 168 26.36 -15.25 4.29
CA ASN A 168 25.19 -15.40 5.17
C ASN A 168 24.27 -14.19 5.10
N LYS A 169 24.73 -13.08 4.52
CA LYS A 169 23.94 -11.86 4.37
C LYS A 169 22.70 -12.11 3.52
N LYS A 170 21.56 -11.62 3.98
CA LYS A 170 20.29 -11.57 3.25
C LYS A 170 19.78 -10.16 3.27
N THR A 171 19.27 -9.72 2.12
CA THR A 171 18.69 -8.39 1.95
C THR A 171 17.41 -8.49 1.15
N GLY A 172 16.49 -7.57 1.37
CA GLY A 172 15.24 -7.47 0.62
C GLY A 172 14.37 -6.36 1.18
N GLU A 173 13.10 -6.35 0.78
CA GLU A 173 12.06 -5.51 1.38
C GLU A 173 10.77 -6.32 1.55
N GLY A 174 9.95 -5.94 2.53
CA GLY A 174 8.66 -6.58 2.75
C GLY A 174 7.83 -5.88 3.82
N TYR A 175 6.54 -6.24 3.86
CA TYR A 175 5.61 -5.79 4.90
C TYR A 175 5.51 -6.85 5.98
N PHE A 176 5.59 -6.43 7.24
CA PHE A 176 5.46 -7.32 8.40
C PHE A 176 4.39 -6.85 9.39
N ALA A 177 3.70 -5.75 9.10
CA ALA A 177 2.64 -5.24 9.92
C ALA A 177 1.46 -4.79 9.07
N GLN A 178 0.25 -5.09 9.54
CA GLN A 178 -1.00 -4.66 8.93
C GLN A 178 -1.90 -4.04 9.99
N GLY A 179 -2.51 -2.91 9.67
CA GLY A 179 -3.46 -2.22 10.51
C GLY A 179 -4.49 -1.48 9.67
N GLN A 180 -5.05 -0.42 10.24
CA GLN A 180 -6.10 0.37 9.62
C GLN A 180 -5.69 1.83 9.53
N VAL A 181 -6.15 2.49 8.48
CA VAL A 181 -6.13 3.94 8.40
C VAL A 181 -7.23 4.50 9.28
N SER A 182 -6.87 5.18 10.35
CA SER A 182 -7.82 5.89 11.22
C SER A 182 -8.11 7.30 10.73
N GLU A 183 -7.17 7.94 10.04
CA GLU A 183 -7.33 9.31 9.56
C GLU A 183 -6.52 9.56 8.27
N TRP A 184 -7.16 10.18 7.28
CA TRP A 184 -6.51 10.99 6.25
C TRP A 184 -7.11 12.38 6.30
N LYS A 185 -6.27 13.41 6.28
CA LYS A 185 -6.75 14.79 6.38
C LYS A 185 -5.82 15.78 5.71
N THR A 186 -6.39 16.70 4.93
CA THR A 186 -5.70 17.92 4.50
C THR A 186 -5.81 19.03 5.55
N SER A 187 -4.74 19.80 5.72
CA SER A 187 -4.69 20.98 6.57
C SER A 187 -3.73 22.02 5.98
N GLY A 188 -3.64 23.20 6.60
CA GLY A 188 -2.85 24.32 6.10
C GLY A 188 -3.56 25.10 4.99
N GLU A 189 -2.98 26.24 4.62
CA GLU A 189 -3.46 27.05 3.50
C GLU A 189 -3.47 26.20 2.22
N ASP A 190 -4.57 26.29 1.44
CA ASP A 190 -4.81 25.51 0.23
C ASP A 190 -4.68 23.98 0.35
N GLY A 191 -4.70 23.43 1.58
CA GLY A 191 -4.51 22.00 1.83
C GLY A 191 -3.08 21.53 1.56
N ALA A 192 -2.08 22.40 1.79
CA ALA A 192 -0.67 22.13 1.57
C ALA A 192 -0.07 21.02 2.46
N LYS A 193 -0.75 20.62 3.53
CA LYS A 193 -0.33 19.53 4.42
C LYS A 193 -1.32 18.38 4.37
N LEU A 194 -0.82 17.16 4.19
CA LEU A 194 -1.60 15.93 4.20
C LEU A 194 -1.08 14.99 5.29
N THR A 195 -1.96 14.51 6.17
CA THR A 195 -1.60 13.60 7.26
C THR A 195 -2.31 12.26 7.13
N LEU A 196 -1.61 11.19 7.50
CA LEU A 196 -2.11 9.83 7.61
C LEU A 196 -1.81 9.29 9.02
N LYS A 197 -2.80 8.67 9.66
CA LYS A 197 -2.60 7.87 10.87
C LYS A 197 -2.97 6.41 10.63
N GLY A 198 -1.99 5.53 10.84
CA GLY A 198 -2.15 4.09 10.89
C GLY A 198 -2.24 3.60 12.33
N SER A 199 -3.30 2.85 12.64
CA SER A 199 -3.57 2.34 13.99
C SER A 199 -3.94 0.86 13.99
N ASN A 200 -3.84 0.23 15.17
CA ASN A 200 -4.15 -1.20 15.37
C ASN A 200 -3.26 -2.11 14.52
N LEU A 201 -1.99 -1.72 14.33
CA LEU A 201 -1.06 -2.53 13.58
C LEU A 201 -0.76 -3.83 14.33
N GLN A 202 -0.88 -4.95 13.63
CA GLN A 202 -0.53 -6.28 14.12
C GLN A 202 0.50 -6.91 13.20
N TYR A 203 1.37 -7.72 13.79
CA TYR A 203 2.36 -8.47 13.02
C TYR A 203 1.66 -9.40 12.02
N THR A 204 2.15 -9.38 10.79
CA THR A 204 1.70 -10.25 9.71
C THR A 204 2.91 -10.98 9.15
N PRO A 205 3.09 -12.27 9.44
CA PRO A 205 4.25 -13.01 8.97
C PRO A 205 4.28 -13.10 7.44
N GLN A 206 5.48 -13.02 6.90
CA GLN A 206 5.76 -13.28 5.50
C GLN A 206 5.27 -14.69 5.14
N ARG A 207 4.64 -14.80 3.96
CA ARG A 207 4.21 -16.11 3.44
C ARG A 207 5.42 -17.04 3.31
N GLY A 208 5.31 -18.22 3.91
CA GLY A 208 6.36 -19.24 3.90
C GLY A 208 7.16 -19.31 5.20
N THR A 209 7.09 -18.28 6.05
CA THR A 209 7.69 -18.33 7.39
C THR A 209 6.93 -19.29 8.29
N ASP A 210 7.70 -20.19 8.92
CA ASP A 210 7.30 -21.07 10.01
C ASP A 210 8.46 -21.09 11.02
N GLY A 211 8.46 -20.12 11.94
CA GLY A 211 9.50 -19.97 12.96
C GLY A 211 9.64 -21.20 13.86
N HIS A 212 8.58 -21.98 14.06
CA HIS A 212 8.61 -23.20 14.87
C HIS A 212 9.37 -24.32 14.16
N ARG A 213 9.32 -24.36 12.83
CA ARG A 213 10.07 -25.31 11.99
C ARG A 213 11.43 -24.77 11.54
N GLY A 214 11.78 -23.54 11.93
CA GLY A 214 13.06 -22.90 11.60
C GLY A 214 13.14 -22.38 10.17
N THR A 215 12.02 -22.35 9.43
CA THR A 215 11.94 -21.76 8.09
C THR A 215 11.54 -20.30 8.23
N ILE A 216 12.41 -19.37 7.86
CA ILE A 216 12.15 -17.94 8.00
C ILE A 216 12.42 -17.26 6.67
N GLU A 217 11.42 -16.54 6.17
CA GLU A 217 11.45 -15.97 4.84
C GLU A 217 11.42 -14.44 4.88
N GLY A 218 12.08 -13.82 3.91
CA GLY A 218 11.93 -12.39 3.65
C GLY A 218 12.18 -11.49 4.87
N VAL A 219 11.26 -10.56 5.07
CA VAL A 219 11.34 -9.52 6.10
C VAL A 219 11.23 -10.05 7.53
N ASP A 220 10.68 -11.26 7.72
CA ASP A 220 10.58 -11.90 9.04
C ASP A 220 11.96 -12.26 9.63
N LEU A 221 13.00 -12.29 8.78
CA LEU A 221 14.39 -12.44 9.21
C LEU A 221 14.83 -11.32 10.17
N LEU A 222 14.24 -10.12 10.08
CA LEU A 222 14.50 -9.01 11.02
C LEU A 222 14.27 -9.41 12.48
N PHE A 223 13.32 -10.30 12.71
CA PHE A 223 12.91 -10.77 14.04
C PHE A 223 13.25 -12.24 14.27
N MET A 224 14.09 -12.82 13.40
CA MET A 224 14.49 -14.23 13.45
C MET A 224 13.29 -15.20 13.54
N GLY A 225 12.15 -14.86 12.91
CA GLY A 225 10.95 -15.69 12.91
C GLY A 225 10.27 -15.83 14.27
N GLN A 226 10.56 -14.95 15.23
CA GLN A 226 9.98 -14.99 16.58
C GLN A 226 8.47 -14.70 16.63
N TYR A 227 7.94 -14.10 15.56
CA TYR A 227 6.52 -13.77 15.40
C TYR A 227 5.94 -14.60 14.27
N ASP A 228 4.73 -15.13 14.45
CA ASP A 228 4.16 -16.14 13.57
C ASP A 228 2.65 -15.96 13.36
N ALA A 229 2.03 -16.89 12.63
CA ALA A 229 0.62 -16.80 12.26
C ALA A 229 -0.35 -16.96 13.44
N ASN A 230 0.09 -17.59 14.54
CA ASN A 230 -0.70 -17.77 15.76
C ASN A 230 -0.43 -16.63 16.75
N TYR A 231 0.82 -16.17 16.84
CA TYR A 231 1.24 -15.05 17.67
C TYR A 231 1.47 -13.80 16.82
N LYS A 232 0.42 -12.97 16.71
CA LYS A 232 0.39 -11.69 15.98
C LYS A 232 0.44 -10.50 16.93
N PRO A 233 1.59 -10.22 17.58
CA PRO A 233 1.64 -9.15 18.55
C PRO A 233 1.33 -7.79 17.92
N SER A 234 0.87 -6.86 18.75
CA SER A 234 0.75 -5.46 18.38
C SER A 234 2.10 -4.88 17.95
N VAL A 235 2.05 -4.03 16.94
CA VAL A 235 3.15 -3.27 16.35
C VAL A 235 2.81 -1.79 16.55
N ASP A 236 3.82 -0.95 16.73
CA ASP A 236 3.58 0.46 17.04
C ASP A 236 2.85 1.16 15.87
N ASP A 237 1.96 2.08 16.22
CA ASP A 237 1.22 2.89 15.26
C ASP A 237 2.16 3.75 14.39
N VAL A 238 1.71 4.06 13.18
CA VAL A 238 2.45 4.85 12.19
C VAL A 238 1.76 6.19 11.98
N GLU A 239 2.54 7.26 11.98
CA GLU A 239 2.06 8.58 11.59
C GLU A 239 2.85 9.07 10.38
N VAL A 240 2.16 9.62 9.39
CA VAL A 240 2.79 10.26 8.24
C VAL A 240 2.29 11.67 8.10
N GLU A 241 3.23 12.58 7.85
CA GLU A 241 2.97 13.98 7.56
C GLU A 241 3.67 14.35 6.26
N LEU A 242 2.92 14.86 5.28
CA LEU A 242 3.43 15.25 3.98
C LEU A 242 3.16 16.72 3.72
N GLN A 243 4.12 17.40 3.10
CA GLN A 243 3.92 18.67 2.41
C GLN A 243 3.62 18.36 0.95
N VAL A 244 2.54 18.94 0.43
CA VAL A 244 1.98 18.59 -0.87
C VAL A 244 1.51 19.81 -1.65
N LYS A 245 1.62 19.74 -2.98
CA LYS A 245 0.78 20.53 -3.88
C LYS A 245 -0.51 19.76 -4.14
N ASN A 246 -1.63 20.32 -3.71
CA ASN A 246 -2.94 19.68 -3.76
C ASN A 246 -3.88 20.43 -4.71
N THR A 247 -4.37 19.75 -5.74
CA THR A 247 -5.40 20.30 -6.64
C THR A 247 -6.77 19.60 -6.48
N CYS A 248 -6.89 18.69 -5.50
CA CYS A 248 -8.09 17.90 -5.18
C CYS A 248 -9.05 18.60 -4.23
N GLY A 249 -8.69 19.77 -3.69
CA GLY A 249 -9.44 20.40 -2.62
C GLY A 249 -9.28 19.62 -1.30
N ALA A 250 -10.28 19.73 -0.42
CA ALA A 250 -10.23 19.04 0.87
C ALA A 250 -10.26 17.52 0.69
N ILE A 251 -9.34 16.83 1.37
CA ILE A 251 -9.31 15.37 1.44
C ILE A 251 -9.66 14.95 2.86
N ASP A 252 -10.65 14.06 2.96
CA ASP A 252 -11.10 13.50 4.22
C ASP A 252 -11.41 12.00 4.04
N GLY A 253 -10.59 11.17 4.71
CA GLY A 253 -10.77 9.73 4.76
C GLY A 253 -10.33 8.95 3.51
N THR A 254 -10.83 7.71 3.41
CA THR A 254 -10.46 6.74 2.38
C THR A 254 -11.68 6.22 1.62
N ALA A 255 -11.45 5.66 0.43
CA ALA A 255 -12.44 4.90 -0.32
C ALA A 255 -11.83 3.58 -0.82
N ASP A 256 -12.65 2.53 -0.91
CA ASP A 256 -12.22 1.24 -1.44
C ASP A 256 -11.95 1.36 -2.95
N PRO A 257 -10.78 0.92 -3.46
CA PRO A 257 -10.46 0.97 -4.89
C PRO A 257 -11.49 0.24 -5.78
N ASP A 258 -12.18 -0.78 -5.26
CA ASP A 258 -13.12 -1.62 -6.02
C ASP A 258 -14.58 -1.14 -5.96
N THR A 259 -14.82 0.14 -5.64
CA THR A 259 -16.16 0.73 -5.69
C THR A 259 -16.64 0.91 -7.15
N SER A 260 -17.05 -0.19 -7.77
CA SER A 260 -17.93 -0.18 -8.93
C SER A 260 -19.30 0.36 -8.52
N PRO A 261 -19.94 1.26 -9.30
CA PRO A 261 -21.32 1.69 -9.06
C PRO A 261 -22.34 0.55 -9.23
N PHE A 262 -21.91 -0.59 -9.77
CA PHE A 262 -22.70 -1.82 -9.83
C PHE A 262 -22.05 -2.86 -8.91
N GLY A 263 -22.68 -3.12 -7.77
CA GLY A 263 -22.11 -3.89 -6.67
C GLY A 263 -21.82 -5.36 -6.99
N GLY A 264 -20.81 -5.89 -6.29
CA GLY A 264 -20.71 -7.29 -5.86
C GLY A 264 -20.34 -8.32 -6.91
N LEU A 265 -19.04 -8.51 -7.14
CA LEU A 265 -18.50 -9.81 -7.57
C LEU A 265 -17.46 -10.31 -6.54
N PRO A 266 -17.37 -11.62 -6.29
CA PRO A 266 -16.66 -12.18 -5.14
C PRO A 266 -15.13 -11.96 -5.22
N LYS A 267 -14.53 -11.77 -4.03
CA LYS A 267 -13.14 -11.39 -3.72
C LYS A 267 -12.02 -12.31 -4.27
N ILE A 268 -12.30 -13.25 -5.16
CA ILE A 268 -11.33 -14.24 -5.64
C ILE A 268 -10.40 -13.67 -6.73
N TRP A 269 -10.78 -12.59 -7.41
CA TRP A 269 -9.99 -12.01 -8.51
C TRP A 269 -9.00 -10.89 -8.10
N GLY A 270 -9.12 -10.35 -6.89
CA GLY A 270 -8.24 -9.27 -6.40
C GLY A 270 -6.80 -9.69 -6.08
N ILE A 271 -6.46 -10.98 -6.15
CA ILE A 271 -5.13 -11.50 -5.81
C ILE A 271 -4.20 -11.60 -7.04
N ILE A 272 -4.72 -11.51 -8.26
CA ILE A 272 -3.88 -11.68 -9.47
C ILE A 272 -3.22 -10.35 -9.91
N LEU A 273 -3.72 -9.18 -9.50
CA LEU A 273 -3.13 -7.89 -9.92
C LEU A 273 -2.01 -7.34 -9.03
N SER A 274 -1.72 -7.93 -7.87
CA SER A 274 -0.63 -7.48 -6.97
C SER A 274 0.73 -8.14 -7.24
N VAL A 275 0.82 -9.10 -8.17
CA VAL A 275 2.07 -9.82 -8.49
C VAL A 275 2.66 -9.49 -9.87
N LEU A 276 2.00 -8.66 -10.70
CA LEU A 276 2.56 -8.25 -12.00
C LEU A 276 2.81 -6.74 -12.06
N GLY A 277 3.78 -6.30 -11.26
CA GLY A 277 4.61 -5.18 -11.64
C GLY A 277 5.46 -5.57 -12.84
N GLY A 278 4.99 -5.29 -14.05
CA GLY A 278 5.80 -5.36 -15.27
C GLY A 278 5.13 -6.02 -16.46
N LEU A 279 4.29 -5.26 -17.18
CA LEU A 279 4.26 -5.17 -18.64
C LEU A 279 3.08 -4.30 -19.07
N ALA A 280 3.40 -3.16 -19.66
CA ALA A 280 2.45 -2.41 -20.46
C ALA A 280 1.94 -3.29 -21.62
N ALA A 281 0.69 -3.03 -22.04
CA ALA A 281 -0.03 -3.63 -23.16
C ALA A 281 -0.84 -4.90 -22.86
N LEU A 282 -2.01 -4.74 -22.21
CA LEU A 282 -3.14 -5.67 -22.39
C LEU A 282 -4.50 -4.94 -22.37
N GLY A 283 -4.64 -3.90 -23.20
CA GLY A 283 -5.94 -3.29 -23.52
C GLY A 283 -6.79 -4.10 -24.51
N GLY A 284 -6.35 -5.30 -24.92
CA GLY A 284 -6.98 -6.06 -26.02
C GLY A 284 -7.74 -7.34 -25.63
N ILE A 285 -7.57 -7.87 -24.41
CA ILE A 285 -8.10 -9.20 -24.09
C ILE A 285 -9.54 -9.15 -23.55
N PHE A 286 -9.98 -8.03 -22.99
CA PHE A 286 -11.31 -7.93 -22.37
C PHE A 286 -12.47 -7.91 -23.38
N HIS A 287 -12.22 -7.58 -24.65
CA HIS A 287 -13.26 -7.57 -25.69
C HIS A 287 -13.46 -8.93 -26.39
N LEU A 288 -12.52 -9.87 -26.28
CA LEU A 288 -12.61 -11.14 -27.00
C LEU A 288 -13.47 -12.19 -26.26
N ILE A 289 -13.53 -12.13 -24.92
CA ILE A 289 -14.14 -13.20 -24.11
C ILE A 289 -15.65 -13.01 -23.94
N MET A 290 -16.16 -11.77 -24.00
CA MET A 290 -17.62 -11.54 -23.89
C MET A 290 -18.40 -11.92 -25.16
N ASN A 291 -17.73 -12.10 -26.30
CA ASN A 291 -18.40 -12.38 -27.58
C ASN A 291 -18.44 -13.87 -27.94
N SER A 292 -17.82 -14.76 -27.15
CA SER A 292 -17.72 -16.20 -27.48
C SER A 292 -18.73 -17.11 -26.79
N GLY A 293 -19.63 -16.60 -25.92
CA GLY A 293 -20.80 -17.37 -25.45
C GLY A 293 -20.51 -18.72 -24.80
N LEU A 294 -19.34 -18.93 -24.18
CA LEU A 294 -19.06 -20.12 -23.37
C LEU A 294 -19.15 -19.76 -21.88
N LEU A 295 -20.24 -20.22 -21.26
CA LEU A 295 -20.29 -20.58 -19.84
C LEU A 295 -19.53 -21.90 -19.63
#